data_AF-A0A2E7ZQV0-F1
#
_entry.id   AF-A0A2E7ZQV0-F1
#
_cell.length_a   1.000
_cell.length_b   1.000
_cell.length_c   1.000
_cell.angle_alpha   90.00
_cell.angle_beta   90.00
_cell.angle_gamma   90.00
#
_symmetry.space_group_name_H-M   'P 1'
#
loop_
_entity.id
_entity.type
_entity.pdbx_description
1 polymer ?
#
loop_
_entity_poly.entity_id
_entity_poly.type
_entity_poly.pdbx_seq_one_letter_code
_entity_poly.pdbx_strand_id
1 'polypeptide(L)'
;MKKLFKVKPWLIANGVIHSIMGVGVQLAMPGDIAKMAWGEGNVLGHDAIYETVFGLAWLPMAFVLFATALIVTGAQQAKMAVVIGASMLVTFIAMALFGQANGYMVDMNPLAAFGPPIFLMGCQIVSGYLHWNDE
;
A
#
# COMPACT_ATOMS: atom_id res chain seq x y z
N MET A 1 -9.82 22.78 4.48
CA MET A 1 -9.11 21.48 4.42
C MET A 1 -9.96 20.30 4.92
N LYS A 2 -10.47 20.29 6.17
CA LYS A 2 -11.31 19.18 6.71
C LYS A 2 -12.48 18.71 5.81
N LYS A 3 -13.16 19.64 5.12
CA LYS A 3 -14.26 19.29 4.19
C LYS A 3 -13.81 18.45 2.99
N LEU A 4 -12.56 18.63 2.53
CA LEU A 4 -11.95 17.90 1.41
C LEU A 4 -11.22 16.64 1.90
N PHE A 5 -10.62 16.70 3.10
CA PHE A 5 -9.84 15.63 3.73
C PHE A 5 -10.65 14.82 4.74
N LYS A 6 -11.83 14.33 4.33
CA LYS A 6 -12.59 13.39 5.17
C LYS A 6 -11.85 12.07 5.28
N VAL A 7 -11.81 11.48 6.48
CA VAL A 7 -11.03 10.25 6.75
C VAL A 7 -11.50 9.06 5.91
N LYS A 8 -12.81 8.78 5.91
CA LYS A 8 -13.39 7.58 5.26
C LYS A 8 -13.03 7.43 3.77
N PRO A 9 -13.19 8.44 2.90
CA PRO A 9 -12.79 8.32 1.49
C PRO A 9 -11.33 7.90 1.28
N TRP A 10 -10.40 8.43 2.10
CA TRP A 10 -8.97 8.09 1.97
C TRP A 10 -8.65 6.69 2.45
N LEU A 11 -9.32 6.20 3.50
CA LEU A 11 -9.25 4.79 3.90
C LEU A 11 -9.75 3.87 2.78
N ILE A 12 -10.87 4.20 2.14
CA ILE A 12 -11.43 3.42 1.03
C ILE A 12 -10.50 3.44 -0.17
N ALA A 13 -9.99 4.61 -0.56
CA ALA A 13 -9.06 4.75 -1.68
C ALA A 13 -7.78 3.92 -1.46
N ASN A 14 -7.22 3.95 -0.24
CA ASN A 14 -6.10 3.09 0.11
C ASN A 14 -6.50 1.61 0.11
N GLY A 15 -7.68 1.24 0.60
CA GLY A 15 -8.14 -0.15 0.53
C GLY A 15 -8.21 -0.67 -0.90
N VAL A 16 -8.75 0.15 -1.81
CA VAL A 16 -8.85 -0.19 -3.24
C VAL A 16 -7.48 -0.36 -3.88
N ILE A 17 -6.53 0.57 -3.67
CA ILE A 17 -5.20 0.44 -4.28
C ILE A 17 -4.47 -0.81 -3.78
N HIS A 18 -4.60 -1.17 -2.49
CA HIS A 18 -3.98 -2.38 -1.96
C HIS A 18 -4.63 -3.66 -2.49
N SER A 19 -5.94 -3.65 -2.73
CA SER A 19 -6.61 -4.75 -3.44
C SER A 19 -6.12 -4.89 -4.88
N ILE A 20 -5.94 -3.77 -5.59
CA ILE A 20 -5.42 -3.79 -6.96
C ILE A 20 -3.98 -4.28 -6.99
N MET A 21 -3.09 -3.75 -6.14
CA MET A 21 -1.70 -4.18 -6.06
C MET A 21 -1.58 -5.65 -5.66
N GLY A 22 -2.30 -6.06 -4.62
CA GLY A 22 -2.26 -7.44 -4.12
C GLY A 22 -2.87 -8.43 -5.09
N VAL A 23 -4.18 -8.29 -5.34
CA VAL A 23 -4.95 -9.24 -6.13
C VAL A 23 -4.83 -8.99 -7.63
N GLY A 24 -4.94 -7.73 -8.04
CA GLY A 24 -4.99 -7.36 -9.47
C GLY A 24 -3.65 -7.48 -10.20
N VAL A 25 -2.52 -7.32 -9.49
CA VAL A 25 -1.18 -7.31 -10.10
C VAL A 25 -0.38 -8.53 -9.65
N GLN A 26 -0.05 -8.63 -8.36
CA GLN A 26 0.89 -9.64 -7.86
C GLN A 26 0.33 -11.07 -7.92
N LEU A 27 -0.94 -11.28 -7.55
CA LEU A 27 -1.56 -12.61 -7.61
C LEU A 27 -1.94 -13.04 -9.02
N ALA A 28 -2.28 -12.09 -9.89
CA ALA A 28 -2.73 -12.40 -11.24
C ALA A 28 -1.58 -12.75 -12.19
N MET A 29 -0.41 -12.13 -12.01
CA MET A 29 0.73 -12.26 -12.94
C MET A 29 2.08 -12.41 -12.21
N PRO A 30 2.21 -13.29 -11.19
CA PRO A 30 3.39 -13.31 -10.31
C PRO A 30 4.72 -13.52 -11.05
N GLY A 31 4.72 -14.34 -12.12
CA GLY A 31 5.92 -14.58 -12.92
C GLY A 31 6.36 -13.35 -13.72
N ASP A 32 5.42 -12.61 -14.31
CA ASP A 32 5.73 -11.40 -15.08
C ASP A 32 6.19 -10.27 -14.16
N ILE A 33 5.57 -10.16 -12.98
CA ILE A 33 6.03 -9.25 -11.94
C ILE A 33 7.45 -9.60 -11.50
N ALA A 34 7.74 -10.88 -11.23
CA ALA A 34 9.09 -11.29 -10.84
C ALA A 34 10.12 -10.91 -11.91
N LYS A 35 9.79 -11.08 -13.19
CA LYS A 35 10.64 -10.63 -14.30
C LYS A 35 10.86 -9.13 -14.32
N MET A 36 9.80 -8.33 -14.16
CA MET A 36 9.94 -6.86 -14.11
C MET A 36 10.71 -6.38 -12.88
N ALA A 37 10.54 -7.06 -11.75
CA ALA A 37 11.13 -6.65 -10.49
C ALA A 37 12.60 -7.07 -10.38
N TRP A 38 12.95 -8.30 -10.72
CA TRP A 38 14.33 -8.82 -10.59
C TRP A 38 15.15 -8.68 -11.89
N GLY A 39 14.48 -8.47 -13.03
CA GLY A 39 15.06 -8.53 -14.37
C GLY A 39 14.99 -9.95 -14.93
N GLU A 40 14.60 -10.12 -16.19
CA GLU A 40 14.31 -11.43 -16.79
C GLU A 40 15.46 -12.44 -16.70
N GLY A 41 16.71 -11.98 -16.73
CA GLY A 41 17.90 -12.82 -16.59
C GLY A 41 18.27 -13.24 -15.16
N ASN A 42 17.62 -12.66 -14.15
CA ASN A 42 17.94 -12.88 -12.74
C ASN A 42 16.82 -13.60 -11.96
N VAL A 43 15.68 -13.86 -12.60
CA VAL A 43 14.55 -14.56 -11.95
C VAL A 43 14.93 -15.99 -11.60
N LEU A 44 14.76 -16.34 -10.33
CA LEU A 44 14.90 -17.67 -9.77
C LEU A 44 13.55 -18.39 -9.71
N GLY A 45 13.59 -19.73 -9.62
CA GLY A 45 12.39 -20.57 -9.62
C GLY A 45 11.41 -20.31 -8.47
N HIS A 46 11.83 -19.61 -7.41
CA HIS A 46 10.99 -19.27 -6.26
C HIS A 46 10.41 -17.84 -6.31
N ASP A 47 10.87 -16.97 -7.21
CA ASP A 47 10.49 -15.55 -7.17
C ASP A 47 9.01 -15.32 -7.47
N ALA A 48 8.42 -16.12 -8.35
CA ALA A 48 6.98 -16.07 -8.59
C ALA A 48 6.16 -16.41 -7.32
N ILE A 49 6.66 -17.32 -6.48
CA ILE A 49 6.01 -17.63 -5.19
C ILE A 49 6.18 -16.45 -4.24
N TYR A 50 7.35 -15.78 -4.22
CA TYR A 50 7.55 -14.58 -3.41
C TYR A 50 6.61 -13.46 -3.82
N GLU A 51 6.43 -13.19 -5.11
CA GLU A 51 5.44 -12.21 -5.60
C GLU A 51 4.00 -12.59 -5.21
N THR A 52 3.67 -13.88 -5.25
CA THR A 52 2.36 -14.38 -4.83
C THR A 52 2.13 -14.12 -3.34
N VAL A 53 3.09 -14.47 -2.49
CA VAL A 53 3.02 -14.24 -1.04
C VAL A 53 2.97 -12.74 -0.74
N PHE A 54 3.70 -11.94 -1.52
CA PHE A 54 3.69 -10.50 -1.42
C PHE A 54 2.30 -9.93 -1.74
N GLY A 55 1.66 -10.42 -2.81
CA GLY A 55 0.27 -10.11 -3.14
C GLY A 55 -0.71 -10.48 -2.03
N LEU A 56 -0.55 -11.66 -1.42
CA LEU A 56 -1.36 -12.11 -0.29
C LEU A 56 -1.18 -11.23 0.94
N ALA A 57 0.01 -10.68 1.20
CA ALA A 57 0.25 -9.81 2.34
C ALA A 57 -0.50 -8.46 2.22
N TRP A 58 -0.76 -7.99 1.01
CA TRP A 58 -1.52 -6.75 0.78
C TRP A 58 -3.02 -6.89 1.02
N LEU A 59 -3.58 -8.09 0.85
CA LEU A 59 -5.02 -8.31 0.94
C LEU A 59 -5.57 -8.11 2.38
N PRO A 60 -4.95 -8.65 3.45
CA PRO A 60 -5.32 -8.32 4.84
C PRO A 60 -5.29 -6.82 5.14
N MET A 61 -4.33 -6.09 4.57
CA MET A 61 -4.24 -4.64 4.74
C MET A 61 -5.43 -3.93 4.11
N ALA A 62 -5.86 -4.36 2.91
CA ALA A 62 -7.08 -3.86 2.29
C ALA A 62 -8.31 -4.11 3.17
N PHE A 63 -8.43 -5.30 3.77
CA PHE A 63 -9.52 -5.60 4.70
C PHE A 63 -9.50 -4.70 5.94
N VAL A 64 -8.34 -4.47 6.56
CA VAL A 64 -8.21 -3.57 7.72
C VAL A 64 -8.61 -2.14 7.36
N LEU A 65 -8.20 -1.65 6.18
CA LEU A 65 -8.58 -0.33 5.67
C LEU A 65 -10.09 -0.21 5.48
N PHE A 66 -10.73 -1.19 4.82
CA PHE A 66 -12.18 -1.19 4.63
C PHE A 66 -12.95 -1.33 5.94
N ALA A 67 -12.52 -2.22 6.83
CA ALA A 67 -13.13 -2.39 8.15
C ALA A 67 -13.06 -1.08 8.95
N THR A 68 -11.91 -0.41 8.95
CA THR A 68 -11.75 0.90 9.61
C THR A 68 -12.65 1.96 8.98
N ALA A 69 -12.79 1.96 7.65
CA ALA A 69 -13.64 2.92 6.93
C ALA A 69 -15.15 2.74 7.19
N LEU A 70 -15.58 1.50 7.42
CA LEU A 70 -16.99 1.13 7.48
C LEU A 70 -17.51 0.94 8.90
N ILE A 71 -16.66 0.50 9.84
CA ILE A 71 -17.06 0.08 11.18
C ILE A 71 -16.64 1.12 12.23
N VAL A 72 -15.44 1.69 12.09
CA VAL A 72 -14.90 2.63 13.09
C VAL A 72 -15.38 4.05 12.77
N THR A 73 -15.72 4.83 13.80
CA THR A 73 -16.26 6.19 13.66
C THR A 73 -15.56 7.19 14.57
N GLY A 74 -15.83 8.49 14.36
CA GLY A 74 -15.31 9.59 15.17
C GLY A 74 -13.79 9.68 15.22
N ALA A 75 -13.25 10.20 16.33
CA ALA A 75 -11.81 10.31 16.58
C ALA A 75 -11.04 8.99 16.43
N GLN A 76 -11.66 7.85 16.74
CA GLN A 76 -10.99 6.56 16.64
C GLN A 76 -10.70 6.18 15.19
N GLN A 77 -11.61 6.51 14.27
CA GLN A 77 -11.38 6.28 12.84
C GLN A 77 -10.20 7.12 12.34
N ALA A 78 -10.11 8.37 12.81
CA ALA A 78 -9.03 9.29 12.47
C ALA A 78 -7.66 8.80 12.97
N LYS A 79 -7.60 8.34 14.23
CA LYS A 79 -6.38 7.76 14.83
C LYS A 79 -5.92 6.50 14.09
N MET A 80 -6.85 5.59 13.81
CA MET A 80 -6.56 4.39 13.04
C MET A 80 -6.06 4.72 11.63
N ALA A 81 -6.64 5.72 10.96
CA ALA A 81 -6.17 6.15 9.64
C ALA A 81 -4.71 6.62 9.64
N VAL A 82 -4.29 7.36 10.67
CA VAL A 82 -2.88 7.76 10.82
C VAL A 82 -1.99 6.55 11.10
N VAL A 83 -2.35 5.70 12.06
CA VAL A 83 -1.52 4.55 12.45
C VAL A 83 -1.35 3.58 11.29
N ILE A 84 -2.44 3.22 10.61
CA ILE A 84 -2.40 2.35 9.44
C ILE A 84 -1.57 3.01 8.34
N GLY A 85 -1.85 4.29 8.02
CA GLY A 85 -1.16 5.00 6.94
C GLY A 85 0.34 5.12 7.19
N ALA A 86 0.75 5.46 8.40
CA ALA A 86 2.17 5.57 8.78
C ALA A 86 2.87 4.20 8.75
N SER A 87 2.22 3.15 9.26
CA SER A 87 2.78 1.79 9.22
C SER A 87 3.03 1.32 7.79
N MET A 88 2.07 1.58 6.89
CA MET A 88 2.19 1.21 5.49
C MET A 88 3.23 2.05 4.76
N LEU A 89 3.29 3.35 5.05
CA LEU A 89 4.30 4.25 4.49
C LEU A 89 5.72 3.76 4.82
N VAL A 90 5.96 3.31 6.06
CA VAL A 90 7.24 2.71 6.46
C VAL A 90 7.55 1.47 5.62
N THR A 91 6.59 0.57 5.41
CA THR A 91 6.77 -0.63 4.58
C THR A 91 7.15 -0.27 3.14
N PHE A 92 6.45 0.68 2.53
CA PHE A 92 6.72 1.10 1.14
C PHE A 92 8.08 1.80 1.00
N ILE A 93 8.46 2.64 1.97
CA ILE A 93 9.79 3.26 1.98
C ILE A 93 10.87 2.17 2.15
N ALA A 94 10.67 1.21 3.04
CA ALA A 94 11.59 0.10 3.24
C ALA A 94 11.76 -0.72 1.94
N MET A 95 10.66 -1.05 1.25
CA MET A 95 10.73 -1.71 -0.05
C MET A 95 11.50 -0.89 -1.10
N ALA A 96 11.24 0.40 -1.20
CA ALA A 96 11.91 1.26 -2.16
C ALA A 96 13.42 1.29 -1.92
N LEU A 97 13.85 1.44 -0.66
CA LEU A 97 15.27 1.54 -0.31
C LEU A 97 15.98 0.18 -0.34
N PHE A 98 15.45 -0.81 0.37
CA PHE A 98 16.08 -2.13 0.50
C PHE A 98 15.90 -2.98 -0.75
N GLY A 99 14.75 -2.89 -1.42
CA GLY A 99 14.53 -3.59 -2.68
C GLY A 99 15.53 -3.14 -3.72
N GLN A 100 15.60 -1.83 -3.99
CA GLN A 100 16.54 -1.28 -4.97
C GLN A 100 18.00 -1.63 -4.63
N ALA A 101 18.39 -1.55 -3.35
CA ALA A 101 19.74 -1.90 -2.92
C ALA A 101 20.10 -3.38 -3.13
N ASN A 102 19.10 -4.26 -3.29
CA ASN A 102 19.29 -5.70 -3.48
C ASN A 102 18.87 -6.20 -4.88
N GLY A 103 18.76 -5.29 -5.86
CA GLY A 103 18.43 -5.67 -7.24
C GLY A 103 16.97 -6.03 -7.47
N TYR A 104 16.07 -5.51 -6.63
CA TYR A 104 14.62 -5.53 -6.86
C TYR A 104 14.16 -4.19 -7.44
N MET A 105 13.12 -4.20 -8.27
CA MET A 105 12.66 -3.10 -9.12
C MET A 105 13.65 -2.65 -10.21
N VAL A 106 14.36 -3.59 -10.84
CA VAL A 106 15.36 -3.27 -11.88
C VAL A 106 14.71 -2.64 -13.11
N ASP A 107 13.62 -3.22 -13.62
CA ASP A 107 12.92 -2.75 -14.82
C ASP A 107 11.65 -1.94 -14.48
N MET A 108 11.52 -1.51 -13.23
CA MET A 108 10.38 -0.73 -12.74
C MET A 108 10.80 0.70 -12.46
N ASN A 109 10.01 1.69 -12.89
CA ASN A 109 10.19 3.07 -12.45
C ASN A 109 9.71 3.19 -10.98
N PRO A 110 10.59 3.47 -10.00
CA PRO A 110 10.19 3.46 -8.58
C PRO A 110 9.15 4.53 -8.24
N LEU A 111 9.20 5.69 -8.90
CA LEU A 111 8.22 6.76 -8.70
C LEU A 111 6.85 6.36 -9.26
N ALA A 112 6.82 5.65 -10.39
CA ALA A 112 5.56 5.15 -10.95
C ALA A 112 4.98 4.00 -10.09
N ALA A 113 5.84 3.11 -9.58
CA ALA A 113 5.43 1.97 -8.77
C ALA A 113 4.96 2.36 -7.37
N PHE A 114 5.67 3.27 -6.70
CA PHE A 114 5.41 3.62 -5.30
C PHE A 114 4.90 5.03 -5.07
N GLY A 115 5.02 5.95 -6.03
CA GLY A 115 4.50 7.31 -5.90
C GLY A 115 3.00 7.36 -5.60
N PRO A 116 2.13 6.69 -6.39
CA PRO A 116 0.70 6.67 -6.13
C PRO A 116 0.31 6.13 -4.74
N PRO A 117 0.77 4.95 -4.28
CA PRO A 117 0.42 4.46 -2.94
C PRO A 117 1.00 5.34 -1.82
N ILE A 118 2.23 5.84 -1.95
CA ILE A 118 2.82 6.77 -0.95
C ILE A 118 2.00 8.06 -0.86
N PHE A 119 1.57 8.62 -1.99
CA PHE A 119 0.72 9.81 -2.02
C PHE A 119 -0.62 9.57 -1.32
N LEU A 120 -1.29 8.45 -1.63
CA LEU A 120 -2.57 8.09 -1.00
C LEU A 120 -2.42 7.87 0.52
N MET A 121 -1.33 7.25 0.98
CA MET A 121 -1.03 7.11 2.40
C MET A 121 -0.78 8.46 3.06
N GLY A 122 -0.03 9.35 2.41
CA GLY A 122 0.17 10.73 2.86
C GLY A 122 -1.16 11.47 3.03
N CYS A 123 -2.06 11.36 2.05
CA CYS A 123 -3.38 11.96 2.14
C CYS A 123 -4.22 11.35 3.28
N GLN A 124 -4.15 10.03 3.48
CA GLN A 124 -4.82 9.36 4.59
C GLN A 124 -4.28 9.83 5.94
N ILE A 125 -2.96 9.91 6.12
CA ILE A 125 -2.33 10.39 7.35
C ILE A 125 -2.77 11.83 7.64
N VAL A 126 -2.70 12.71 6.64
CA VAL A 126 -3.14 14.11 6.80
C VAL A 126 -4.62 14.17 7.15
N SER A 127 -5.47 13.35 6.51
CA SER A 127 -6.89 13.29 6.85
C SER A 127 -7.13 12.85 8.29
N GLY A 128 -6.45 11.79 8.75
CA GLY A 128 -6.58 11.31 10.12
C GLY A 128 -6.07 12.34 11.14
N TYR A 129 -4.93 12.98 10.86
CA TYR A 129 -4.37 14.02 11.74
C TYR A 129 -5.32 15.21 11.90
N LEU A 130 -5.93 15.68 10.80
CA LEU A 130 -6.88 16.79 10.84
C LEU A 130 -8.14 16.49 11.67
N HIS A 131 -8.53 15.22 11.78
CA HIS A 131 -9.73 14.76 12.48
C HIS A 131 -9.42 14.06 13.81
N TRP A 132 -8.16 14.07 14.26
CA TRP A 132 -7.68 13.28 15.40
C TRP A 132 -8.35 13.62 16.73
N ASN A 133 -8.74 14.89 16.90
CA ASN A 133 -9.38 15.44 18.10
C ASN A 133 -10.84 15.86 17.84
N ASP A 134 -11.45 15.43 16.74
CA ASP A 134 -12.87 15.69 16.50
C ASP A 134 -13.70 14.85 17.48
N GLU A 135 -14.68 15.46 18.14
CA GLU A 135 -15.62 14.78 19.05
C GLU A 135 -16.48 13.73 18.33
#